data_AF-A0A078HBL8-F1
#
_entry.id   AF-A0A078HBL8-F1
#
_cell.length_a   1.000
_cell.length_b   1.000
_cell.length_c   1.000
_cell.angle_alpha   90.00
_cell.angle_beta   90.00
_cell.angle_gamma   90.00
#
_symmetry.space_group_name_H-M   'P 1'
#
loop_
_entity.id
_entity.type
_entity.pdbx_description
1 polymer ?
#
loop_
_entity_poly.entity_id
_entity_poly.type
_entity_poly.pdbx_seq_one_letter_code
_entity_poly.pdbx_strand_id
1 'polypeptide(L)'
;MAYYGISSNLVIYMTTKLHQGTVKSSNNVTNWVGTVYLTPILGAYVADAHLGRYRTFVISSTIYFLGMLVLTLSVSIPGLKPPECSMANAEDCEKASVLQLAVFFGALYTLAIGTGGTKANISTIGADQFDETDPKEKIQKMSFFNWWMFSIFFGTLFANTVLVYVQDNVGWGWGYGIPTLGLAISIFVFLLGTPFYRHKLPTGSPFIKMTRVIVASFRKANAPMARDHTQLHELPSMEYERKGAFPIQSTKSLRFLDRASLKTGTTDQWNLCTITEVEETKQMLNMLPAMFATFVPSAMVAQVNTLFVKQGTTLNARIARNFSIPPASLSAFVTVSILVSIVLYDRVFVKITRKFTGNPRGITLLQRMGIGIVFLILLMAVACFTERYRLKVAADHGLINQKGLNHH
;
A
#
# COMPACT_ATOMS: atom_id res chain seq x y z
N MET A 1 2.25 -8.95 8.93
CA MET A 1 1.89 -10.38 8.83
C MET A 1 0.48 -10.58 8.25
N ALA A 2 -0.60 -10.13 8.91
CA ALA A 2 -1.99 -10.40 8.46
C ALA A 2 -2.28 -10.05 6.99
N TYR A 3 -1.97 -8.82 6.56
CA TYR A 3 -2.15 -8.40 5.17
C TYR A 3 -1.38 -9.30 4.17
N TYR A 4 -0.07 -9.46 4.37
CA TYR A 4 0.78 -10.27 3.47
C TYR A 4 0.43 -11.75 3.50
N GLY A 5 -0.03 -12.26 4.64
CA GLY A 5 -0.49 -13.65 4.79
C GLY A 5 -1.72 -13.94 3.96
N ILE A 6 -2.62 -12.97 3.80
CA ILE A 6 -3.76 -13.11 2.90
C ILE A 6 -3.31 -12.87 1.46
N SER A 7 -2.72 -11.72 1.17
CA SER A 7 -2.50 -11.27 -0.21
C SER A 7 -1.55 -12.16 -1.02
N SER A 8 -0.57 -12.80 -0.38
CA SER A 8 0.41 -13.65 -1.07
C SER A 8 -0.18 -14.93 -1.65
N ASN A 9 -1.20 -15.51 -1.01
CA ASN A 9 -1.73 -16.82 -1.38
C ASN A 9 -3.24 -16.83 -1.69
N LEU A 10 -3.88 -15.66 -1.64
CA LEU A 10 -5.33 -15.51 -1.90
C LEU A 10 -5.75 -16.06 -3.27
N VAL A 11 -4.90 -15.90 -4.29
CA VAL A 11 -5.17 -16.39 -5.65
C VAL A 11 -5.26 -17.92 -5.69
N ILE A 12 -4.44 -18.62 -4.88
CA ILE A 12 -4.49 -20.07 -4.75
C ILE A 12 -5.78 -20.48 -4.04
N TYR A 13 -6.18 -19.80 -2.96
CA TYR A 13 -7.47 -20.09 -2.31
C TYR A 13 -8.66 -19.95 -3.26
N MET A 14 -8.73 -18.84 -4.01
CA MET A 14 -9.84 -18.58 -4.93
C MET A 14 -9.91 -19.59 -6.08
N THR A 15 -8.76 -20.03 -6.58
CA THR A 15 -8.71 -21.01 -7.68
C THR A 15 -8.95 -22.44 -7.21
N THR A 16 -8.37 -22.85 -6.07
CA THR A 16 -8.40 -24.24 -5.60
C THR A 16 -9.58 -24.56 -4.69
N LYS A 17 -10.01 -23.63 -3.83
CA LYS A 17 -11.08 -23.87 -2.84
C LYS A 17 -12.40 -23.21 -3.22
N LEU A 18 -12.38 -22.07 -3.92
CA LEU A 18 -13.60 -21.43 -4.43
C LEU A 18 -13.92 -21.79 -5.88
N HIS A 19 -13.10 -22.63 -6.52
CA HIS A 19 -13.26 -23.11 -7.90
C HIS A 19 -13.49 -21.98 -8.92
N GLN A 20 -12.83 -20.83 -8.73
CA GLN A 20 -12.85 -19.73 -9.69
C GLN A 20 -11.77 -19.92 -10.76
N GLY A 21 -12.04 -19.46 -11.99
CA GLY A 21 -11.03 -19.44 -13.04
C GLY A 21 -9.90 -18.44 -12.74
N THR A 22 -8.68 -18.73 -13.19
CA THR A 22 -7.46 -17.94 -12.94
C THR A 22 -7.64 -16.44 -13.22
N VAL A 23 -8.25 -16.09 -14.37
CA VAL A 23 -8.51 -14.68 -14.74
C VAL A 23 -9.44 -14.00 -13.72
N LYS A 24 -10.54 -14.65 -13.36
CA LYS A 24 -11.51 -14.12 -12.38
C LYS A 24 -10.88 -13.96 -11.00
N SER A 25 -10.12 -14.95 -10.54
CA SER A 25 -9.40 -14.88 -9.26
C SER A 25 -8.37 -13.77 -9.26
N SER A 26 -7.57 -13.64 -10.32
CA SER A 26 -6.55 -12.60 -10.42
C SER A 26 -7.18 -11.20 -10.36
N ASN A 27 -8.26 -10.97 -11.12
CA ASN A 27 -9.01 -9.70 -11.08
C ASN A 27 -9.58 -9.42 -9.68
N ASN A 28 -10.13 -10.42 -9.00
CA ASN A 28 -10.65 -10.26 -7.64
C ASN A 28 -9.55 -9.90 -6.64
N VAL A 29 -8.38 -10.55 -6.72
CA VAL A 29 -7.22 -10.24 -5.87
C VAL A 29 -6.71 -8.82 -6.16
N THR A 30 -6.53 -8.44 -7.42
CA THR A 30 -6.04 -7.10 -7.77
C THR A 30 -7.03 -6.00 -7.39
N ASN A 31 -8.33 -6.24 -7.56
CA ASN A 31 -9.38 -5.32 -7.12
C ASN A 31 -9.34 -5.12 -5.61
N TRP A 32 -9.28 -6.21 -4.83
CA TRP A 32 -9.19 -6.14 -3.39
C TRP A 32 -7.92 -5.42 -2.92
N VAL A 33 -6.75 -5.78 -3.48
CA VAL A 33 -5.49 -5.10 -3.19
C VAL A 33 -5.58 -3.60 -3.53
N GLY A 34 -6.13 -3.25 -4.71
CA GLY A 34 -6.37 -1.87 -5.10
C GLY A 34 -7.24 -1.13 -4.08
N THR A 35 -8.35 -1.73 -3.65
CA THR A 35 -9.20 -1.16 -2.59
C THR A 35 -8.42 -0.95 -1.29
N VAL A 36 -7.63 -1.92 -0.84
CA VAL A 36 -6.79 -1.80 0.37
C VAL A 36 -5.79 -0.64 0.28
N TYR A 37 -5.32 -0.28 -0.92
CA TYR A 37 -4.42 0.86 -1.13
C TYR A 37 -5.14 2.20 -1.35
N LEU A 38 -6.44 2.18 -1.68
CA LEU A 38 -7.27 3.39 -1.82
C LEU A 38 -7.94 3.81 -0.50
N THR A 39 -8.39 2.86 0.32
CA THR A 39 -9.04 3.15 1.61
C THR A 39 -8.21 3.98 2.58
N PRO A 40 -6.85 3.97 2.59
CA PRO A 40 -6.07 4.85 3.44
C PRO A 40 -6.27 6.33 3.17
N ILE A 41 -6.67 6.72 1.94
CA ILE A 41 -7.00 8.12 1.63
C ILE A 41 -8.20 8.58 2.47
N LEU A 42 -9.24 7.75 2.54
CA LEU A 42 -10.42 7.99 3.39
C LEU A 42 -10.06 7.92 4.88
N GLY A 43 -9.25 6.93 5.27
CA GLY A 43 -8.80 6.77 6.65
C GLY A 43 -7.98 7.97 7.16
N ALA A 44 -7.11 8.54 6.32
CA ALA A 44 -6.37 9.75 6.61
C ALA A 44 -7.29 10.96 6.71
N TYR A 45 -8.23 11.13 5.76
CA TYR A 45 -9.22 12.20 5.81
C TYR A 45 -10.02 12.19 7.12
N VAL A 46 -10.57 11.04 7.52
CA VAL A 46 -11.36 10.91 8.76
C VAL A 46 -10.52 11.22 10.00
N ALA A 47 -9.26 10.76 10.03
CA ALA A 47 -8.34 11.04 11.13
C ALA A 47 -7.97 12.51 11.24
N ASP A 48 -7.63 13.16 10.13
CA ASP A 48 -7.13 14.53 10.13
C ASP A 48 -8.26 15.58 10.24
N ALA A 49 -9.46 15.27 9.75
CA ALA A 49 -10.60 16.20 9.73
C ALA A 49 -11.57 16.05 10.91
N HIS A 50 -11.73 14.85 11.48
CA HIS A 50 -12.85 14.57 12.39
C HIS A 50 -12.44 13.90 13.70
N LEU A 51 -11.96 12.66 13.66
CA LEU A 51 -11.86 11.80 14.84
C LEU A 51 -10.51 11.87 15.55
N GLY A 52 -9.46 12.35 14.86
CA GLY A 52 -8.08 12.22 15.31
C GLY A 52 -7.48 10.86 15.01
N ARG A 53 -6.15 10.83 14.87
CA ARG A 53 -5.38 9.64 14.46
C ARG A 53 -5.63 8.43 15.35
N TYR A 54 -5.61 8.64 16.68
CA TYR A 54 -5.79 7.56 17.66
C TYR A 54 -7.18 6.90 17.57
N ARG A 55 -8.26 7.68 17.62
CA ARG A 55 -9.63 7.12 17.57
C ARG A 55 -9.91 6.45 16.22
N THR A 56 -9.47 7.05 15.11
CA THR A 56 -9.58 6.43 13.79
C THR A 56 -8.82 5.10 13.73
N PHE A 57 -7.61 5.05 14.29
CA PHE A 57 -6.84 3.80 14.36
C PHE A 57 -7.59 2.72 15.15
N VAL A 58 -8.08 3.04 16.37
CA VAL A 58 -8.78 2.06 17.21
C VAL A 58 -10.03 1.52 16.51
N ILE A 59 -10.91 2.39 16.00
CA ILE A 59 -12.13 1.97 15.30
C ILE A 59 -11.78 1.11 14.07
N SER A 60 -10.80 1.54 13.28
CA SER A 60 -10.39 0.83 12.08
C SER A 60 -9.73 -0.50 12.40
N SER A 61 -8.99 -0.60 13.51
CA SER A 61 -8.38 -1.84 13.98
C SER A 61 -9.43 -2.86 14.44
N THR A 62 -10.52 -2.42 15.07
CA THR A 62 -11.66 -3.28 15.41
C THR A 62 -12.36 -3.78 14.15
N ILE A 63 -12.61 -2.91 13.16
CA ILE A 63 -13.18 -3.30 11.86
C ILE A 63 -12.26 -4.31 11.16
N TYR A 64 -10.95 -4.06 11.19
CA TYR A 64 -9.95 -4.96 10.61
C TYR A 64 -9.95 -6.33 11.30
N PHE A 65 -10.05 -6.36 12.63
CA PHE A 65 -10.15 -7.60 13.38
C PHE A 65 -11.45 -8.38 13.10
N LEU A 66 -12.59 -7.71 13.03
CA LEU A 66 -13.86 -8.33 12.65
C LEU A 66 -13.78 -8.92 11.24
N GLY A 67 -13.20 -8.20 10.28
CA GLY A 67 -12.95 -8.71 8.93
C GLY A 67 -12.06 -9.97 8.95
N MET A 68 -11.02 -10.00 9.78
CA MET A 68 -10.10 -11.14 9.89
C MET A 68 -10.81 -12.36 10.51
N LEU A 69 -11.64 -12.13 11.53
CA LEU A 69 -12.45 -13.16 12.16
C LEU A 69 -13.43 -13.77 11.17
N VAL A 70 -14.23 -12.95 10.47
CA VAL A 70 -15.20 -13.45 9.48
C VAL A 70 -14.48 -14.19 8.35
N LEU A 71 -13.33 -13.70 7.87
CA LEU A 71 -12.53 -14.39 6.86
C LEU A 71 -12.06 -15.75 7.37
N THR A 72 -11.53 -15.82 8.59
CA THR A 72 -11.07 -17.07 9.20
C THR A 72 -12.22 -18.07 9.39
N LEU A 73 -13.38 -17.61 9.84
CA LEU A 73 -14.58 -18.45 9.96
C LEU A 73 -15.07 -18.94 8.58
N SER A 74 -15.03 -18.08 7.55
CA SER A 74 -15.46 -18.43 6.19
C SER A 74 -14.63 -19.57 5.58
N VAL A 75 -13.35 -19.67 5.93
CA VAL A 75 -12.46 -20.74 5.43
C VAL A 75 -12.43 -21.98 6.35
N SER A 76 -12.95 -21.86 7.57
CA SER A 76 -12.90 -22.92 8.59
C SER A 76 -14.21 -23.70 8.72
N ILE A 77 -15.35 -23.02 8.62
CA ILE A 77 -16.67 -23.64 8.82
C ILE A 77 -17.09 -24.39 7.53
N PRO A 78 -17.41 -25.69 7.60
CA PRO A 78 -17.80 -26.49 6.43
C PRO A 78 -18.99 -25.90 5.64
N GLY A 79 -19.98 -25.30 6.31
CA GLY A 79 -21.13 -24.67 5.64
C GLY A 79 -20.82 -23.37 4.89
N LEU A 80 -19.67 -22.74 5.18
CA LEU A 80 -19.26 -21.47 4.56
C LEU A 80 -18.21 -21.64 3.45
N LYS A 81 -17.83 -22.88 3.12
CA LYS A 81 -16.93 -23.19 2.01
C LYS A 81 -17.51 -24.29 1.12
N PRO A 82 -17.12 -24.34 -0.17
CA PRO A 82 -17.53 -25.44 -1.05
C PRO A 82 -17.02 -26.79 -0.53
N PRO A 83 -17.71 -27.90 -0.85
CA PRO A 83 -17.20 -29.24 -0.54
C PRO A 83 -15.85 -29.48 -1.23
N GLU A 84 -15.01 -30.28 -0.59
CA GLU A 84 -13.69 -30.59 -1.16
C GLU A 84 -13.84 -31.46 -2.40
N CYS A 85 -13.31 -30.97 -3.52
CA CYS A 85 -13.33 -31.69 -4.79
C CYS A 85 -11.96 -32.32 -5.05
N SER A 86 -11.93 -33.59 -5.45
CA SER A 86 -10.68 -34.24 -5.85
C SER A 86 -10.31 -33.82 -7.28
N MET A 87 -9.02 -33.50 -7.51
CA MET A 87 -8.51 -33.04 -8.81
C MET A 87 -8.68 -34.08 -9.95
N ALA A 88 -9.12 -35.31 -9.64
CA ALA A 88 -9.41 -36.35 -10.62
C ALA A 88 -10.71 -36.08 -11.41
N ASN A 89 -11.68 -35.35 -10.84
CA ASN A 89 -12.99 -35.06 -11.45
C ASN A 89 -13.26 -33.54 -11.47
N ALA A 90 -12.32 -32.76 -12.00
CA ALA A 90 -12.39 -31.29 -12.02
C ALA A 90 -13.60 -30.72 -12.81
N GLU A 91 -14.29 -31.53 -13.61
CA GLU A 91 -15.47 -31.13 -14.40
C GLU A 91 -16.76 -31.09 -13.56
N ASP A 92 -16.80 -31.75 -12.39
CA ASP A 92 -17.99 -31.87 -11.52
C ASP A 92 -17.86 -31.10 -10.19
N CYS A 93 -16.84 -30.25 -10.03
CA CYS A 93 -16.70 -29.48 -8.78
C CYS A 93 -17.78 -28.39 -8.69
N GLU A 94 -18.60 -28.46 -7.64
CA GLU A 94 -19.57 -27.41 -7.35
C GLU A 94 -18.86 -26.07 -7.09
N LYS A 95 -19.30 -25.03 -7.80
CA LYS A 95 -18.83 -23.66 -7.55
C LYS A 95 -19.38 -23.16 -6.22
N ALA A 96 -18.64 -22.26 -5.59
CA ALA A 96 -19.06 -21.63 -4.35
C ALA A 96 -20.45 -20.98 -4.46
N SER A 97 -21.29 -21.22 -3.46
CA SER A 97 -22.64 -20.65 -3.43
C SER A 97 -22.58 -19.12 -3.28
N VAL A 98 -23.67 -18.45 -3.64
CA VAL A 98 -23.77 -16.98 -3.52
C VAL A 98 -23.52 -16.53 -2.08
N LEU A 99 -24.04 -17.26 -1.09
CA LEU A 99 -23.85 -16.94 0.32
C LEU A 99 -22.37 -17.08 0.74
N GLN A 100 -21.70 -18.15 0.33
CA GLN A 100 -20.29 -18.39 0.64
C GLN A 100 -19.41 -17.28 0.04
N LEU A 101 -19.67 -16.91 -1.21
CA LEU A 101 -18.98 -15.80 -1.87
C LEU A 101 -19.28 -14.46 -1.19
N ALA A 102 -20.54 -14.19 -0.82
CA ALA A 102 -20.93 -12.96 -0.16
C ALA A 102 -20.24 -12.79 1.20
N VAL A 103 -20.18 -13.85 2.01
CA VAL A 103 -19.48 -13.82 3.31
C VAL A 103 -17.98 -13.63 3.11
N PHE A 104 -17.37 -14.37 2.18
CA PHE A 104 -15.93 -14.29 1.92
C PHE A 104 -15.51 -12.90 1.39
N PHE A 105 -16.20 -12.38 0.37
CA PHE A 105 -15.90 -11.04 -0.16
C PHE A 105 -16.31 -9.93 0.81
N GLY A 106 -17.40 -10.09 1.55
CA GLY A 106 -17.79 -9.18 2.63
C GLY A 106 -16.68 -9.06 3.67
N ALA A 107 -16.06 -10.18 4.06
CA ALA A 107 -14.90 -10.18 4.95
C ALA A 107 -13.69 -9.46 4.34
N LEU A 108 -13.36 -9.76 3.07
CA LEU A 108 -12.24 -9.11 2.36
C LEU A 108 -12.43 -7.58 2.25
N TYR A 109 -13.61 -7.10 1.89
CA TYR A 109 -13.83 -5.66 1.78
C TYR A 109 -13.96 -4.98 3.15
N THR A 110 -14.46 -5.67 4.18
CA THR A 110 -14.39 -5.19 5.57
C THR A 110 -12.94 -5.03 6.02
N LEU A 111 -12.07 -6.00 5.69
CA LEU A 111 -10.63 -5.90 5.91
C LEU A 111 -10.00 -4.71 5.19
N ALA A 112 -10.42 -4.44 3.95
CA ALA A 112 -9.94 -3.31 3.18
C ALA A 112 -10.30 -1.97 3.84
N ILE A 113 -11.52 -1.83 4.35
CA ILE A 113 -11.96 -0.64 5.11
C ILE A 113 -11.12 -0.47 6.38
N GLY A 114 -10.98 -1.53 7.19
CA GLY A 114 -10.17 -1.50 8.42
C GLY A 114 -8.68 -1.22 8.16
N THR A 115 -8.13 -1.72 7.05
CA THR A 115 -6.76 -1.41 6.63
C THR A 115 -6.58 0.06 6.30
N GLY A 116 -7.61 0.72 5.76
CA GLY A 116 -7.56 2.12 5.40
C GLY A 116 -7.17 3.02 6.57
N GLY A 117 -7.95 2.97 7.66
CA GLY A 117 -7.65 3.80 8.82
C GLY A 117 -6.46 3.31 9.66
N THR A 118 -6.12 2.03 9.64
CA THR A 118 -4.92 1.56 10.36
C THR A 118 -3.62 1.97 9.65
N LYS A 119 -3.51 1.73 8.34
CA LYS A 119 -2.30 1.97 7.55
C LYS A 119 -1.95 3.46 7.45
N ALA A 120 -2.96 4.32 7.32
CA ALA A 120 -2.78 5.77 7.27
C ALA A 120 -2.25 6.36 8.59
N ASN A 121 -2.64 5.77 9.73
CA ASN A 121 -2.46 6.41 11.03
C ASN A 121 -1.38 5.79 11.92
N ILE A 122 -1.04 4.50 11.76
CA ILE A 122 -0.13 3.85 12.73
C ILE A 122 1.28 4.44 12.71
N SER A 123 1.81 4.76 11.51
CA SER A 123 3.16 5.32 11.38
C SER A 123 3.23 6.76 11.87
N THR A 124 2.16 7.55 11.67
CA THR A 124 2.06 8.93 12.14
C THR A 124 1.87 8.99 13.65
N ILE A 125 1.05 8.11 14.24
CA ILE A 125 0.94 7.96 15.71
C ILE A 125 2.30 7.61 16.32
N GLY A 126 3.06 6.69 15.71
CA GLY A 126 4.40 6.35 16.17
C GLY A 126 5.37 7.53 16.08
N ALA A 127 5.32 8.31 15.00
CA ALA A 127 6.11 9.52 14.84
C ALA A 127 5.76 10.62 15.87
N ASP A 128 4.47 10.74 16.22
CA ASP A 128 3.95 11.74 17.15
C ASP A 128 4.41 11.54 18.61
N GLN A 129 4.99 10.37 18.92
CA GLN A 129 5.52 10.09 20.25
C GLN A 129 6.83 10.83 20.53
N PHE A 130 7.54 11.28 19.49
CA PHE A 130 8.84 11.94 19.60
C PHE A 130 8.72 13.43 19.29
N ASP A 131 9.32 14.27 20.12
CA ASP A 131 9.51 15.69 19.91
C ASP A 131 10.65 15.93 18.92
N GLU A 132 10.41 16.74 17.89
CA GLU A 132 11.41 17.07 16.87
C GLU A 132 12.37 18.18 17.31
N THR A 133 12.00 18.93 18.35
CA THR A 133 12.81 20.03 18.89
C THR A 133 13.91 19.52 19.84
N ASP A 134 13.71 18.35 20.46
CA ASP A 134 14.72 17.68 21.28
C ASP A 134 15.67 16.85 20.39
N PRO A 135 16.99 17.17 20.36
CA PRO A 135 17.98 16.40 19.61
C PRO A 135 18.01 14.90 19.97
N LYS A 136 17.73 14.54 21.23
CA LYS A 136 17.73 13.14 21.70
C LYS A 136 16.53 12.37 21.16
N GLU A 137 15.32 12.92 21.33
CA GLU A 137 14.09 12.28 20.83
C GLU A 137 14.10 12.19 19.30
N LYS A 138 14.70 13.16 18.59
CA LYS A 138 14.90 13.11 17.14
C LYS A 138 15.73 11.91 16.69
N ILE A 139 16.81 11.57 17.41
CA ILE A 139 17.63 10.39 17.11
C ILE A 139 16.84 9.10 17.42
N GLN A 140 16.10 9.07 18.52
CA GLN A 140 15.26 7.94 18.89
C GLN A 140 14.15 7.68 17.85
N LYS A 141 13.54 8.73 17.29
CA LYS A 141 12.56 8.64 16.20
C LYS A 141 13.14 7.93 14.98
N MET A 142 14.38 8.25 14.59
CA MET A 142 15.05 7.55 13.48
C MET A 142 15.28 6.07 13.80
N SER A 143 15.72 5.75 15.03
CA SER A 143 15.88 4.36 15.48
C SER A 143 14.56 3.59 15.49
N PHE A 144 13.46 4.21 15.94
CA PHE A 144 12.11 3.65 15.89
C PHE A 144 11.73 3.25 14.46
N PHE A 145 11.94 4.12 13.48
CA PHE A 145 11.63 3.81 12.08
C PHE A 145 12.53 2.70 11.50
N ASN A 146 13.77 2.57 11.96
CA ASN A 146 14.63 1.44 11.58
C ASN A 146 14.05 0.11 12.10
N TRP A 147 13.67 0.04 13.37
CA TRP A 147 13.03 -1.15 13.96
C TRP A 147 11.67 -1.46 13.36
N TRP A 148 10.90 -0.42 13.03
CA TRP A 148 9.64 -0.53 12.31
C TRP A 148 9.82 -1.21 10.96
N MET A 149 10.79 -0.74 10.16
CA MET A 149 11.10 -1.32 8.85
C MET A 149 11.61 -2.76 8.96
N PHE A 150 12.53 -3.02 9.91
CA PHE A 150 13.00 -4.38 10.18
C PHE A 150 11.85 -5.33 10.49
N SER A 151 10.92 -4.91 11.36
CA SER A 151 9.76 -5.70 11.75
C SER A 151 8.80 -5.96 10.59
N ILE A 152 8.61 -4.98 9.69
CA ILE A 152 7.83 -5.17 8.46
C ILE A 152 8.47 -6.25 7.58
N PHE A 153 9.75 -6.13 7.28
CA PHE A 153 10.44 -7.09 6.39
C PHE A 153 10.46 -8.49 6.99
N PHE A 154 10.78 -8.62 8.27
CA PHE A 154 10.71 -9.89 8.98
C PHE A 154 9.31 -10.48 8.92
N GLY A 155 8.28 -9.68 9.22
CA GLY A 155 6.88 -10.11 9.17
C GLY A 155 6.40 -10.48 7.76
N THR A 156 6.95 -9.85 6.71
CA THR A 156 6.67 -10.20 5.31
C THR A 156 7.35 -11.51 4.92
N LEU A 157 8.61 -11.72 5.31
CA LEU A 157 9.31 -12.99 5.08
C LEU A 157 8.60 -14.14 5.79
N PHE A 158 8.24 -13.96 7.05
CA PHE A 158 7.49 -14.96 7.81
C PHE A 158 6.13 -15.28 7.18
N ALA A 159 5.40 -14.26 6.74
CA ALA A 159 4.12 -14.44 6.05
C ALA A 159 4.29 -15.20 4.72
N ASN A 160 5.26 -14.82 3.90
CA ASN A 160 5.46 -15.43 2.58
C ASN A 160 6.07 -16.85 2.66
N THR A 161 6.65 -17.25 3.79
CA THR A 161 7.29 -18.57 3.95
C THR A 161 6.46 -19.48 4.86
N VAL A 162 6.58 -19.27 6.17
CA VAL A 162 5.97 -20.12 7.20
C VAL A 162 4.45 -20.12 7.09
N LEU A 163 3.84 -18.95 6.94
CA LEU A 163 2.39 -18.86 6.91
C LEU A 163 1.78 -19.44 5.63
N VAL A 164 2.39 -19.16 4.47
CA VAL A 164 2.03 -19.81 3.20
C VAL A 164 2.16 -21.33 3.31
N TYR A 165 3.24 -21.82 3.92
CA TYR A 165 3.41 -23.26 4.15
C TYR A 165 2.29 -23.85 5.00
N VAL A 166 1.89 -23.17 6.08
CA VAL A 166 0.75 -23.57 6.92
C VAL A 166 -0.55 -23.57 6.12
N GLN A 167 -0.79 -22.57 5.28
CA GLN A 167 -2.00 -22.49 4.45
C GLN A 167 -2.12 -23.67 3.48
N ASP A 168 -1.02 -24.01 2.79
CA ASP A 168 -1.01 -25.02 1.74
C ASP A 168 -0.92 -26.45 2.28
N ASN A 169 -0.20 -26.69 3.39
CA ASN A 169 0.08 -28.05 3.88
C ASN A 169 -0.70 -28.44 5.14
N VAL A 170 -1.13 -27.47 5.96
CA VAL A 170 -1.87 -27.74 7.21
C VAL A 170 -3.34 -27.37 7.06
N GLY A 171 -3.61 -26.22 6.44
CA GLY A 171 -4.95 -25.78 6.07
C GLY A 171 -5.19 -24.28 6.26
N TRP A 172 -6.14 -23.77 5.48
CA TRP A 172 -6.50 -22.35 5.44
C TRP A 172 -7.03 -21.79 6.76
N GLY A 173 -7.73 -22.60 7.56
CA GLY A 173 -8.21 -22.19 8.89
C GLY A 173 -7.08 -21.78 9.82
N TRP A 174 -6.02 -22.59 9.93
CA TRP A 174 -4.81 -22.24 10.68
C TRP A 174 -4.03 -21.09 10.02
N GLY A 175 -3.97 -21.11 8.69
CA GLY A 175 -3.30 -20.08 7.89
C GLY A 175 -3.86 -18.67 8.05
N TYR A 176 -5.15 -18.50 8.33
CA TYR A 176 -5.76 -17.21 8.64
C TYR A 176 -6.04 -17.01 10.14
N GLY A 177 -6.15 -18.09 10.91
CA GLY A 177 -6.30 -18.06 12.36
C GLY A 177 -5.07 -17.50 13.09
N ILE A 178 -3.85 -17.91 12.71
CA ILE A 178 -2.62 -17.42 13.33
C ILE A 178 -2.49 -15.88 13.20
N PRO A 179 -2.66 -15.28 12.00
CA PRO A 179 -2.66 -13.83 11.87
C PRO A 179 -3.82 -13.13 12.56
N THR A 180 -4.99 -13.76 12.66
CA THR A 180 -6.13 -13.21 13.39
C THR A 180 -5.84 -13.11 14.88
N LEU A 181 -5.25 -14.15 15.48
CA LEU A 181 -4.82 -14.12 16.88
C LEU A 181 -3.70 -13.11 17.10
N GLY A 182 -2.70 -13.08 16.21
CA GLY A 182 -1.63 -12.08 16.27
C GLY A 182 -2.16 -10.64 16.18
N LEU A 183 -3.18 -10.41 15.35
CA LEU A 183 -3.85 -9.11 15.25
C LEU A 183 -4.58 -8.77 16.56
N ALA A 184 -5.32 -9.71 17.15
CA ALA A 184 -5.99 -9.50 18.44
C ALA A 184 -5.00 -9.10 19.54
N ILE A 185 -3.88 -9.83 19.65
CA ILE A 185 -2.81 -9.53 20.61
C ILE A 185 -2.23 -8.14 20.35
N SER A 186 -1.98 -7.78 19.08
CA SER A 186 -1.43 -6.46 18.74
C SER A 186 -2.36 -5.31 19.11
N ILE A 187 -3.67 -5.47 18.89
CA ILE A 187 -4.69 -4.47 19.27
C ILE A 187 -4.76 -4.37 20.79
N PHE A 188 -4.75 -5.50 21.49
CA PHE A 188 -4.75 -5.52 22.95
C PHE A 188 -3.53 -4.79 23.54
N VAL A 189 -2.33 -5.08 23.05
CA VAL A 189 -1.09 -4.39 23.48
C VAL A 189 -1.15 -2.90 23.17
N PHE A 190 -1.66 -2.51 22.00
CA PHE A 190 -1.83 -1.10 21.65
C PHE A 190 -2.80 -0.39 22.61
N LEU A 191 -3.93 -1.02 22.94
CA LEU A 191 -4.90 -0.45 23.88
C LEU A 191 -4.37 -0.37 25.31
N LEU A 192 -3.54 -1.33 25.76
CA LEU A 192 -2.85 -1.22 27.05
C LEU A 192 -1.88 -0.03 27.09
N GLY A 193 -1.33 0.36 25.94
CA GLY A 193 -0.45 1.52 25.80
C GLY A 193 -1.15 2.88 25.85
N THR A 194 -2.50 2.92 25.77
CA THR A 194 -3.30 4.17 25.72
C THR A 194 -2.87 5.25 26.71
N PRO A 195 -2.69 4.98 28.02
CA PRO A 195 -2.35 6.04 28.98
C PRO A 195 -0.93 6.63 28.78
N PHE A 196 -0.07 5.95 28.02
CA PHE A 196 1.31 6.38 27.77
C PHE A 196 1.48 7.15 26.44
N TYR A 197 0.45 7.21 25.60
CA TYR A 197 0.56 7.85 24.29
C TYR A 197 0.42 9.36 24.34
N ARG A 198 1.31 10.06 23.63
CA ARG A 198 1.16 11.49 23.31
C ARG A 198 0.14 11.62 22.18
N HIS A 199 -1.00 12.26 22.45
CA HIS A 199 -2.05 12.47 21.46
C HIS A 199 -1.94 13.86 20.83
N LYS A 200 -1.82 13.91 19.50
CA LYS A 200 -1.89 15.17 18.72
C LYS A 200 -3.33 15.47 18.32
N LEU A 201 -3.70 16.75 18.41
CA LEU A 201 -5.00 17.23 17.95
C LEU A 201 -5.08 17.19 16.41
N PRO A 202 -6.29 16.97 15.83
CA PRO A 202 -6.47 17.04 14.39
C PRO A 202 -6.14 18.44 13.85
N THR A 203 -5.27 18.54 12.84
CA THR A 203 -4.83 19.80 12.23
C THR A 203 -5.61 20.17 10.96
N GLY A 204 -6.67 19.40 10.63
CA GLY A 204 -7.45 19.53 9.40
C GLY A 204 -6.85 18.77 8.23
N SER A 205 -7.68 18.44 7.23
CA SER A 205 -7.25 17.66 6.08
C SER A 205 -6.54 18.52 5.01
N PRO A 206 -5.35 18.15 4.54
CA PRO A 206 -4.69 18.79 3.40
C PRO A 206 -5.57 18.79 2.13
N PHE A 207 -6.41 17.77 1.94
CA PHE A 207 -7.33 17.70 0.80
C PHE A 207 -8.38 18.82 0.82
N ILE A 208 -8.89 19.19 2.00
CA ILE A 208 -9.85 20.30 2.13
C ILE A 208 -9.15 21.62 1.79
N LYS A 209 -7.91 21.82 2.27
CA LYS A 209 -7.11 23.02 1.94
C LYS A 209 -6.87 23.15 0.44
N MET A 210 -6.44 22.08 -0.22
CA MET A 210 -6.25 22.07 -1.68
C MET A 210 -7.55 22.36 -2.43
N THR A 211 -8.66 21.72 -2.02
CA THR A 211 -9.97 21.92 -2.66
C THR A 211 -10.42 23.37 -2.53
N ARG A 212 -10.22 23.97 -1.36
CA ARG A 212 -10.52 25.37 -1.09
C ARG A 212 -9.72 26.30 -2.00
N VAL A 213 -8.41 26.10 -2.13
CA VAL A 213 -7.54 26.87 -3.02
C VAL A 213 -8.02 26.77 -4.47
N ILE A 214 -8.31 25.55 -4.94
CA ILE A 214 -8.79 25.31 -6.30
C ILE A 214 -10.13 26.04 -6.53
N VAL A 215 -11.11 25.85 -5.64
CA VAL A 215 -12.44 26.50 -5.74
C VAL A 215 -12.32 28.02 -5.70
N ALA A 216 -11.55 28.59 -4.77
CA ALA A 216 -11.34 30.03 -4.65
C ALA A 216 -10.66 30.60 -5.91
N SER A 217 -9.69 29.88 -6.49
CA SER A 217 -9.03 30.30 -7.73
C SER A 217 -9.98 30.35 -8.93
N PHE A 218 -10.90 29.38 -9.05
CA PHE A 218 -11.91 29.35 -10.10
C PHE A 218 -12.98 30.41 -9.91
N ARG A 219 -13.45 30.65 -8.67
CA ARG A 219 -14.38 31.74 -8.36
C ARG A 219 -13.82 33.11 -8.75
N LYS A 220 -12.49 33.26 -8.66
CA LYS A 220 -11.76 34.49 -9.02
C LYS A 220 -11.08 34.40 -10.39
N ALA A 221 -11.53 33.49 -11.27
CA ALA A 221 -10.89 33.29 -12.58
C ALA A 221 -10.91 34.54 -13.47
N ASN A 222 -11.87 35.45 -13.27
CA ASN A 222 -11.98 36.71 -14.02
C ASN A 222 -11.29 37.89 -13.32
N ALA A 223 -10.74 37.71 -12.12
CA ALA A 223 -10.06 38.78 -11.40
C ALA A 223 -8.69 39.09 -12.05
N PRO A 224 -8.31 40.38 -12.16
CA PRO A 224 -6.99 40.75 -12.65
C PRO A 224 -5.93 40.21 -11.70
N MET A 225 -4.86 39.66 -12.25
CA MET A 225 -3.79 39.10 -11.44
C MET A 225 -3.00 40.21 -10.77
N ALA A 226 -2.86 40.14 -9.44
CA ALA A 226 -2.09 41.12 -8.69
C ALA A 226 -0.64 41.15 -9.18
N ARG A 227 -0.13 42.36 -9.41
CA ARG A 227 1.29 42.60 -9.69
C ARG A 227 2.13 42.79 -8.43
N ASP A 228 1.48 43.09 -7.31
CA ASP A 228 2.12 43.43 -6.04
C ASP A 228 1.69 42.45 -4.93
N HIS A 229 2.65 42.02 -4.10
CA HIS A 229 2.42 41.02 -3.03
C HIS A 229 1.50 41.55 -1.92
N THR A 230 1.37 42.88 -1.80
CA THR A 230 0.49 43.54 -0.82
C THR A 230 -1.01 43.21 -1.01
N GLN A 231 -1.41 42.87 -2.24
CA GLN A 231 -2.78 42.52 -2.62
C GLN A 231 -3.15 41.05 -2.30
N LEU A 232 -2.15 40.24 -1.98
CA LEU A 232 -2.33 38.83 -1.61
C LEU A 232 -2.51 38.72 -0.09
N HIS A 233 -3.33 37.76 0.33
CA HIS A 233 -3.60 37.48 1.74
C HIS A 233 -2.53 36.55 2.31
N GLU A 234 -1.87 36.96 3.39
CA GLU A 234 -0.94 36.14 4.15
C GLU A 234 -1.06 36.45 5.64
N LEU A 235 -0.85 35.44 6.49
CA LEU A 235 -0.93 35.60 7.94
C LEU A 235 0.38 36.20 8.51
N PRO A 236 0.33 36.91 9.65
CA PRO A 236 1.54 37.39 10.33
C PRO A 236 2.46 36.25 10.78
N SER A 237 3.78 36.46 10.74
CA SER A 237 4.80 35.45 11.10
C SER A 237 4.62 34.86 12.51
N MET A 238 4.17 35.66 13.48
CA MET A 238 3.88 35.18 14.85
C MET A 238 2.78 34.11 14.89
N GLU A 239 1.82 34.16 13.97
CA GLU A 239 0.75 33.16 13.91
C GLU A 239 1.26 31.82 13.34
N TYR A 240 2.22 31.87 12.42
CA TYR A 240 2.93 30.70 11.90
C TYR A 240 3.82 30.07 12.97
N GLU A 241 4.57 30.86 13.72
CA GLU A 241 5.40 30.39 14.84
C GLU A 241 4.56 29.71 15.92
N ARG A 242 3.41 30.29 16.29
CA ARG A 242 2.46 29.66 17.23
C ARG A 242 1.95 28.30 16.74
N LYS A 243 1.83 28.12 15.41
CA LYS A 243 1.41 26.86 14.78
C LYS A 243 2.58 25.92 14.47
N GLY A 244 3.83 26.32 14.75
CA GLY A 244 5.04 25.57 14.39
C GLY A 244 5.22 25.40 12.87
N ALA A 245 4.69 26.33 12.09
CA ALA A 245 4.74 26.32 10.63
C ALA A 245 5.60 27.47 10.11
N PHE A 246 5.98 27.42 8.83
CA PHE A 246 6.77 28.45 8.18
C PHE A 246 6.08 28.95 6.91
N PRO A 247 6.09 30.26 6.63
CA PRO A 247 5.51 30.80 5.41
C PRO A 247 6.30 30.35 4.18
N ILE A 248 5.59 30.02 3.10
CA ILE A 248 6.20 29.60 1.83
C ILE A 248 6.17 30.77 0.85
N GLN A 249 7.30 31.05 0.20
CA GLN A 249 7.40 32.12 -0.78
C GLN A 249 6.69 31.76 -2.09
N SER A 250 6.08 32.77 -2.72
CA SER A 250 5.34 32.60 -3.96
C SER A 250 6.24 32.18 -5.14
N THR A 251 5.78 31.19 -5.91
CA THR A 251 6.48 30.64 -7.08
C THR A 251 5.77 31.01 -8.38
N LYS A 252 6.54 31.18 -9.46
CA LYS A 252 6.01 31.45 -10.82
C LYS A 252 5.24 30.30 -11.48
N SER A 253 5.22 29.09 -10.88
CA SER A 253 4.47 27.95 -11.44
C SER A 253 2.98 28.07 -11.10
N LEU A 254 2.09 27.60 -12.00
CA LEU A 254 0.64 27.54 -11.78
C LEU A 254 0.03 28.86 -11.24
N ARG A 255 0.45 30.01 -11.80
CA ARG A 255 0.06 31.35 -11.30
C ARG A 255 -1.44 31.60 -11.20
N PHE A 256 -2.25 30.86 -11.95
CA PHE A 256 -3.71 30.97 -11.85
C PHE A 256 -4.23 30.67 -10.44
N LEU A 257 -3.53 29.82 -9.66
CA LEU A 257 -3.90 29.50 -8.28
C LEU A 257 -3.67 30.66 -7.31
N ASP A 258 -2.76 31.58 -7.63
CA ASP A 258 -2.49 32.78 -6.81
C ASP A 258 -3.74 33.64 -6.63
N ARG A 259 -4.69 33.54 -7.59
CA ARG A 259 -5.98 34.22 -7.54
C ARG A 259 -6.78 33.86 -6.28
N ALA A 260 -6.61 32.67 -5.72
CA ALA A 260 -7.27 32.27 -4.47
C ALA A 260 -6.93 33.20 -3.30
N SER A 261 -5.74 33.81 -3.31
CA SER A 261 -5.25 34.69 -2.25
C SER A 261 -5.56 36.18 -2.45
N LEU A 262 -6.25 36.56 -3.53
CA LEU A 262 -6.61 37.96 -3.78
C LEU A 262 -7.63 38.50 -2.76
N LYS A 263 -7.35 39.67 -2.18
CA LYS A 263 -8.29 40.36 -1.26
C LYS A 263 -9.43 41.03 -2.05
N THR A 264 -10.54 40.33 -2.27
CA THR A 264 -11.75 40.84 -2.96
C THR A 264 -12.87 41.27 -2.00
N GLY A 265 -12.56 41.58 -0.74
CA GLY A 265 -13.51 42.05 0.29
C GLY A 265 -14.36 40.97 0.97
N THR A 266 -14.47 39.77 0.39
CA THR A 266 -15.12 38.61 1.02
C THR A 266 -14.09 37.72 1.72
N THR A 267 -14.25 37.55 3.03
CA THR A 267 -13.31 36.81 3.91
C THR A 267 -13.74 35.37 4.19
N ASP A 268 -14.73 34.85 3.46
CA ASP A 268 -15.15 33.46 3.62
C ASP A 268 -13.97 32.52 3.30
N GLN A 269 -13.85 31.46 4.09
CA GLN A 269 -12.80 30.47 3.97
C GLN A 269 -12.79 29.83 2.57
N TRP A 270 -13.94 29.69 1.91
CA TRP A 270 -14.04 29.14 0.55
C TRP A 270 -13.77 30.15 -0.56
N ASN A 271 -13.48 31.41 -0.20
CA ASN A 271 -13.17 32.45 -1.16
C ASN A 271 -11.79 33.07 -0.94
N LEU A 272 -11.20 33.01 0.26
CA LEU A 272 -9.90 33.61 0.56
C LEU A 272 -8.94 32.59 1.19
N CYS A 273 -7.80 32.38 0.55
CA CYS A 273 -6.72 31.48 1.00
C CYS A 273 -5.42 32.27 1.26
N THR A 274 -4.53 31.71 2.07
CA THR A 274 -3.18 32.27 2.26
C THR A 274 -2.26 31.94 1.07
N ILE A 275 -1.20 32.74 0.86
CA ILE A 275 -0.17 32.43 -0.15
C ILE A 275 0.49 31.09 0.17
N THR A 276 0.76 30.82 1.45
CA THR A 276 1.32 29.55 1.90
C THR A 276 0.43 28.35 1.53
N GLU A 277 -0.89 28.39 1.75
CA GLU A 277 -1.82 27.32 1.31
C GLU A 277 -1.85 27.14 -0.22
N VAL A 278 -1.73 28.25 -0.97
CA VAL A 278 -1.65 28.21 -2.42
C VAL A 278 -0.36 27.52 -2.87
N GLU A 279 0.78 27.86 -2.29
CA GLU A 279 2.07 27.27 -2.65
C GLU A 279 2.18 25.80 -2.24
N GLU A 280 1.65 25.40 -1.08
CA GLU A 280 1.49 23.99 -0.72
C GLU A 280 0.70 23.23 -1.80
N THR A 281 -0.42 23.81 -2.25
CA THR A 281 -1.27 23.21 -3.30
C THR A 281 -0.52 23.11 -4.62
N LYS A 282 0.22 24.15 -5.02
CA LYS A 282 1.06 24.12 -6.24
C LYS A 282 2.11 23.01 -6.19
N GLN A 283 2.80 22.86 -5.06
CA GLN A 283 3.80 21.82 -4.88
C GLN A 283 3.19 20.42 -4.99
N MET A 284 2.01 20.20 -4.38
CA MET A 284 1.30 18.92 -4.49
C MET A 284 0.84 18.62 -5.92
N LEU A 285 0.32 19.62 -6.65
CA LEU A 285 -0.07 19.45 -8.06
C LEU A 285 1.13 19.15 -8.96
N ASN A 286 2.28 19.78 -8.71
CA ASN A 286 3.51 19.50 -9.44
C ASN A 286 4.08 18.09 -9.17
N MET A 287 3.65 17.40 -8.11
CA MET A 287 4.00 15.99 -7.85
C MET A 287 3.09 14.99 -8.58
N LEU A 288 1.92 15.42 -9.09
CA LEU A 288 0.99 14.52 -9.79
C LEU A 288 1.59 13.82 -11.02
N PRO A 289 2.38 14.48 -11.89
CA PRO A 289 3.02 13.79 -13.02
C PRO A 289 3.91 12.62 -12.58
N ALA A 290 4.68 12.82 -11.50
CA ALA A 290 5.51 11.76 -10.92
C ALA A 290 4.65 10.62 -10.36
N MET A 291 3.51 10.94 -9.72
CA MET A 291 2.54 9.93 -9.26
C MET A 291 2.00 9.11 -10.43
N PHE A 292 1.55 9.74 -11.52
CA PHE A 292 1.03 9.03 -12.70
C PHE A 292 2.10 8.15 -13.36
N ALA A 293 3.35 8.60 -13.42
CA ALA A 293 4.45 7.80 -13.94
C ALA A 293 4.69 6.49 -13.14
N THR A 294 4.27 6.43 -11.87
CA THR A 294 4.41 5.21 -11.04
C THR A 294 3.29 4.19 -11.20
N PHE A 295 2.25 4.48 -11.99
CA PHE A 295 1.14 3.54 -12.22
C PHE A 295 1.58 2.26 -12.92
N VAL A 296 2.43 2.38 -13.96
CA VAL A 296 2.95 1.23 -14.71
C VAL A 296 3.80 0.31 -13.81
N PRO A 297 4.82 0.80 -13.08
CA PRO A 297 5.53 0.00 -12.08
C PRO A 297 4.61 -0.68 -11.06
N SER A 298 3.58 0.03 -10.58
CA SER A 298 2.64 -0.51 -9.58
C SER A 298 1.81 -1.66 -10.14
N ALA A 299 1.33 -1.54 -11.38
CA ALA A 299 0.61 -2.61 -12.08
C ALA A 299 1.47 -3.86 -12.28
N MET A 300 2.78 -3.69 -12.53
CA MET A 300 3.72 -4.82 -12.63
C MET A 300 3.92 -5.52 -11.30
N VAL A 301 4.10 -4.77 -10.20
CA VAL A 301 4.25 -5.37 -8.86
C VAL A 301 3.01 -6.18 -8.47
N ALA A 302 1.82 -5.79 -8.92
CA ALA A 302 0.60 -6.56 -8.68
C ALA A 302 0.65 -7.98 -9.28
N GLN A 303 1.31 -8.16 -10.44
CA GLN A 303 1.42 -9.46 -11.13
C GLN A 303 2.25 -10.48 -10.35
N VAL A 304 3.18 -10.01 -9.50
CA VAL A 304 4.02 -10.85 -8.65
C VAL A 304 3.18 -11.70 -7.70
N ASN A 305 2.07 -11.16 -7.19
CA ASN A 305 1.19 -11.86 -6.24
C ASN A 305 0.08 -12.69 -6.92
N THR A 306 -0.06 -12.62 -8.25
CA THR A 306 -1.14 -13.30 -8.98
C THR A 306 -0.57 -14.27 -10.02
N LEU A 307 -0.15 -13.76 -11.18
CA LEU A 307 0.28 -14.56 -12.31
C LEU A 307 1.56 -15.33 -12.00
N PHE A 308 2.54 -14.72 -11.32
CA PHE A 308 3.78 -15.42 -11.00
C PHE A 308 3.59 -16.54 -9.99
N VAL A 309 2.70 -16.34 -9.00
CA VAL A 309 2.29 -17.40 -8.07
C VAL A 309 1.65 -18.56 -8.83
N LYS A 310 0.76 -18.26 -9.79
CA LYS A 310 0.10 -19.30 -10.59
C LYS A 310 1.07 -20.01 -11.54
N GLN A 311 1.98 -19.30 -12.19
CA GLN A 311 3.06 -19.91 -12.97
C GLN A 311 3.89 -20.86 -12.09
N GLY A 312 4.18 -20.45 -10.85
CA GLY A 312 4.85 -21.28 -9.85
C GLY A 312 4.17 -22.63 -9.60
N THR A 313 2.84 -22.75 -9.73
CA THR A 313 2.14 -24.04 -9.55
C THR A 313 2.43 -25.04 -10.66
N THR A 314 2.97 -24.59 -11.81
CA THR A 314 3.31 -25.45 -12.96
C THR A 314 4.79 -25.81 -13.01
N LEU A 315 5.61 -25.24 -12.12
CA LEU A 315 7.05 -25.48 -12.05
C LEU A 315 7.37 -26.59 -11.04
N ASN A 316 8.49 -27.27 -11.23
CA ASN A 316 8.97 -28.25 -10.24
C ASN A 316 9.54 -27.52 -9.02
N ALA A 317 8.83 -27.59 -7.90
CA ALA A 317 9.18 -26.92 -6.64
C ALA A 317 9.86 -27.84 -5.59
N ARG A 318 10.29 -29.04 -5.99
CA ARG A 318 10.90 -30.03 -5.08
C ARG A 318 12.36 -29.64 -4.77
N ILE A 319 12.66 -29.32 -3.50
CA ILE A 319 14.03 -29.08 -3.01
C ILE A 319 14.65 -30.37 -2.48
N ALA A 320 13.88 -31.14 -1.71
CA ALA A 320 14.33 -32.38 -1.10
C ALA A 320 13.29 -33.48 -1.35
N ARG A 321 13.66 -34.74 -1.08
CA ARG A 321 12.81 -35.92 -1.35
C ARG A 321 11.40 -35.78 -0.76
N ASN A 322 11.27 -35.14 0.40
CA ASN A 322 10.01 -34.96 1.14
C ASN A 322 9.58 -33.49 1.31
N PHE A 323 10.21 -32.53 0.63
CA PHE A 323 9.89 -31.11 0.80
C PHE A 323 9.76 -30.39 -0.54
N SER A 324 8.56 -29.83 -0.76
CA SER A 324 8.23 -28.98 -1.90
C SER A 324 7.87 -27.58 -1.39
N ILE A 325 8.43 -26.55 -2.01
CA ILE A 325 8.09 -25.17 -1.66
C ILE A 325 6.69 -24.83 -2.18
N PRO A 326 5.81 -24.23 -1.36
CA PRO A 326 4.59 -23.60 -1.84
C PRO A 326 4.82 -22.56 -2.94
N PRO A 327 4.06 -22.56 -4.04
CA PRO A 327 4.23 -21.60 -5.14
C PRO A 327 4.20 -20.14 -4.71
N ALA A 328 3.33 -19.78 -3.76
CA ALA A 328 3.25 -18.41 -3.23
C ALA A 328 4.49 -17.98 -2.43
N SER A 329 5.29 -18.93 -1.93
CA SER A 329 6.55 -18.63 -1.24
C SER A 329 7.66 -18.14 -2.16
N LEU A 330 7.48 -18.16 -3.49
CA LEU A 330 8.39 -17.50 -4.42
C LEU A 330 8.49 -15.99 -4.14
N SER A 331 7.46 -15.37 -3.57
CA SER A 331 7.47 -13.97 -3.11
C SER A 331 8.51 -13.69 -2.01
N ALA A 332 8.96 -14.72 -1.29
CA ALA A 332 10.05 -14.59 -0.32
C ALA A 332 11.37 -14.24 -1.02
N PHE A 333 11.67 -14.83 -2.18
CA PHE A 333 12.87 -14.49 -2.96
C PHE A 333 12.87 -13.04 -3.41
N VAL A 334 11.71 -12.51 -3.82
CA VAL A 334 11.55 -11.09 -4.16
C VAL A 334 11.87 -10.22 -2.94
N THR A 335 11.35 -10.59 -1.77
CA THR A 335 11.59 -9.85 -0.51
C THR A 335 13.07 -9.86 -0.11
N VAL A 336 13.74 -11.03 -0.17
CA VAL A 336 15.19 -11.15 0.09
C VAL A 336 16.00 -10.34 -0.92
N SER A 337 15.65 -10.42 -2.21
CA SER A 337 16.33 -9.67 -3.27
C SER A 337 16.23 -8.16 -3.06
N ILE A 338 15.08 -7.65 -2.61
CA ILE A 338 14.90 -6.25 -2.24
C ILE A 338 15.83 -5.88 -1.07
N LEU A 339 15.89 -6.69 -0.02
CA LEU A 339 16.75 -6.44 1.14
C LEU A 339 18.24 -6.39 0.76
N VAL A 340 18.70 -7.38 0.00
CA VAL A 340 20.07 -7.43 -0.50
C VAL A 340 20.36 -6.21 -1.39
N SER A 341 19.42 -5.86 -2.29
CA SER A 341 19.57 -4.70 -3.17
C SER A 341 19.67 -3.39 -2.39
N ILE A 342 18.91 -3.22 -1.30
CA ILE A 342 19.00 -2.03 -0.44
C ILE A 342 20.40 -1.94 0.19
N VAL A 343 20.90 -3.04 0.76
CA VAL A 343 22.24 -3.07 1.37
C VAL A 343 23.33 -2.76 0.35
N LEU A 344 23.27 -3.38 -0.84
CA LEU A 344 24.20 -3.11 -1.93
C LEU A 344 24.11 -1.65 -2.40
N TYR A 345 22.90 -1.11 -2.52
CA TYR A 345 22.69 0.27 -2.93
C TYR A 345 23.31 1.24 -1.92
N ASP A 346 23.00 1.10 -0.64
CA ASP A 346 23.47 2.06 0.37
C ASP A 346 24.97 1.91 0.69
N ARG A 347 25.48 0.68 0.77
CA ARG A 347 26.87 0.42 1.17
C ARG A 347 27.86 0.51 0.03
N VAL A 348 27.48 0.07 -1.17
CA VAL A 348 28.36 -0.01 -2.33
C VAL A 348 28.05 1.12 -3.30
N PHE A 349 26.84 1.17 -3.85
CA PHE A 349 26.50 2.12 -4.91
C PHE A 349 26.64 3.57 -4.43
N VAL A 350 25.91 3.98 -3.38
CA VAL A 350 25.94 5.36 -2.85
C VAL A 350 27.36 5.77 -2.48
N LYS A 351 28.15 4.88 -1.87
CA LYS A 351 29.54 5.18 -1.48
C LYS A 351 30.44 5.44 -2.70
N ILE A 352 30.20 4.74 -3.81
CA ILE A 352 30.91 4.94 -5.08
C ILE A 352 30.40 6.21 -5.75
N THR A 353 29.10 6.33 -6.01
CA THR A 353 28.55 7.48 -6.76
C THR A 353 28.77 8.78 -6.02
N ARG A 354 28.70 8.82 -4.69
CA ARG A 354 28.98 10.03 -3.91
C ARG A 354 30.39 10.57 -4.17
N LYS A 355 31.38 9.72 -4.44
CA LYS A 355 32.74 10.15 -4.80
C LYS A 355 32.77 10.89 -6.15
N PHE A 356 31.88 10.51 -7.07
CA PHE A 356 31.83 11.08 -8.42
C PHE A 356 30.87 12.27 -8.53
N THR A 357 29.72 12.22 -7.86
CA THR A 357 28.65 13.21 -8.01
C THR A 357 28.68 14.30 -6.94
N GLY A 358 29.42 14.10 -5.84
CA GLY A 358 29.40 14.96 -4.66
C GLY A 358 28.07 14.95 -3.89
N ASN A 359 27.05 14.23 -4.37
CA ASN A 359 25.73 14.19 -3.76
C ASN A 359 25.73 13.25 -2.55
N PRO A 360 25.25 13.67 -1.36
CA PRO A 360 25.18 12.81 -0.18
C PRO A 360 24.37 11.52 -0.38
N ARG A 361 23.43 11.51 -1.34
CA ARG A 361 22.58 10.35 -1.70
C ARG A 361 23.09 9.57 -2.92
N GLY A 362 24.26 9.92 -3.46
CA GLY A 362 24.82 9.31 -4.67
C GLY A 362 24.20 9.87 -5.95
N ILE A 363 22.90 9.64 -6.18
CA ILE A 363 22.15 10.17 -7.34
C ILE A 363 20.89 10.91 -6.89
N THR A 364 20.28 11.71 -7.77
CA THR A 364 19.02 12.39 -7.44
C THR A 364 17.85 11.39 -7.36
N LEU A 365 16.81 11.74 -6.60
CA LEU A 365 15.62 10.88 -6.45
C LEU A 365 14.93 10.63 -7.80
N LEU A 366 14.86 11.65 -8.66
CA LEU A 366 14.26 11.54 -9.99
C LEU A 366 15.08 10.64 -10.92
N GLN A 367 16.42 10.73 -10.87
CA GLN A 367 17.29 9.80 -11.61
C GLN A 367 17.09 8.36 -11.14
N ARG A 368 17.00 8.14 -9.82
CA ARG A 368 16.74 6.81 -9.25
C ARG A 368 15.41 6.24 -9.75
N MET A 369 14.36 7.06 -9.80
CA MET A 369 13.06 6.65 -10.35
C MET A 369 13.16 6.30 -11.84
N GLY A 370 13.81 7.15 -12.64
CA GLY A 370 13.97 6.93 -14.08
C GLY A 370 14.74 5.63 -14.40
N ILE A 371 15.87 5.40 -13.71
CA ILE A 371 16.65 4.15 -13.84
C ILE A 371 15.81 2.92 -13.47
N GLY A 372 15.01 3.02 -12.41
CA GLY A 372 14.09 1.95 -12.02
C GLY A 372 13.08 1.59 -13.11
N ILE A 373 12.50 2.59 -13.79
CA ILE A 373 11.57 2.38 -14.90
C ILE A 373 12.25 1.68 -16.08
N VAL A 374 13.50 2.05 -16.41
CA VAL A 374 14.26 1.37 -17.48
C VAL A 374 14.51 -0.10 -17.13
N PHE A 375 14.91 -0.41 -15.90
CA PHE A 375 15.06 -1.80 -15.45
C PHE A 375 13.76 -2.59 -15.51
N LEU A 376 12.63 -1.96 -15.16
CA LEU A 376 11.32 -2.60 -15.25
C LEU A 376 10.95 -2.97 -16.69
N ILE A 377 11.24 -2.09 -17.67
CA ILE A 377 11.02 -2.38 -19.09
C ILE A 377 11.86 -3.58 -19.53
N LEU A 378 13.15 -3.61 -19.16
CA LEU A 378 14.04 -4.73 -19.47
C LEU A 378 13.56 -6.04 -18.84
N LEU A 379 13.13 -6.00 -17.57
CA LEU A 379 12.58 -7.17 -16.87
C LEU A 379 11.34 -7.72 -17.56
N MET A 380 10.40 -6.86 -18.00
CA MET A 380 9.21 -7.32 -18.72
C MET A 380 9.53 -7.89 -20.10
N ALA A 381 10.52 -7.32 -20.79
CA ALA A 381 11.00 -7.89 -22.05
C ALA A 381 11.54 -9.31 -21.83
N VAL A 382 12.41 -9.49 -20.83
CA VAL A 382 12.96 -10.82 -20.46
C VAL A 382 11.87 -11.80 -20.04
N ALA A 383 10.89 -11.37 -19.23
CA ALA A 383 9.77 -12.20 -18.81
C ALA A 383 8.92 -12.64 -20.02
N CYS A 384 8.65 -11.73 -20.96
CA CYS A 384 7.93 -12.04 -22.19
C CYS A 384 8.67 -13.07 -23.06
N PHE A 385 9.98 -12.90 -23.25
CA PHE A 385 10.78 -13.88 -24.00
C PHE A 385 10.83 -15.26 -23.31
N THR A 386 11.00 -15.28 -21.99
CA THR A 386 11.00 -16.51 -21.20
C THR A 386 9.66 -17.24 -21.33
N GLU A 387 8.55 -16.52 -21.26
CA GLU A 387 7.21 -17.12 -21.38
C GLU A 387 6.95 -17.64 -22.80
N ARG A 388 7.37 -16.90 -23.84
CA ARG A 388 7.31 -17.40 -25.22
C ARG A 388 8.10 -18.69 -25.40
N TYR A 389 9.29 -18.78 -24.80
CA TYR A 389 10.09 -20.00 -24.84
C TYR A 389 9.39 -21.15 -24.10
N ARG A 390 8.85 -20.90 -22.90
CA ARG A 390 8.10 -21.89 -22.11
C ARG A 390 6.90 -22.44 -22.90
N LEU A 391 6.11 -21.56 -23.51
CA LEU A 391 4.95 -21.94 -24.33
C LEU A 391 5.37 -22.74 -25.57
N LYS A 392 6.48 -22.37 -26.21
CA LYS A 392 7.03 -23.14 -27.33
C LYS A 392 7.44 -24.55 -26.91
N VAL A 393 8.16 -24.68 -25.78
CA VAL A 393 8.53 -26.00 -25.25
C VAL A 393 7.29 -26.83 -24.89
N ALA A 394 6.26 -26.21 -24.30
CA ALA A 394 4.99 -26.88 -24.03
C ALA A 394 4.28 -27.32 -25.32
N ALA A 395 4.37 -26.53 -26.40
CA ALA A 395 3.87 -26.89 -27.72
C ALA A 395 4.59 -28.11 -28.30
N ASP A 396 5.92 -28.08 -28.27
CA ASP A 396 6.79 -29.11 -28.83
C ASP A 396 6.59 -30.46 -28.10
N HIS A 397 6.17 -30.44 -26.83
CA HIS A 397 5.86 -31.64 -26.04
C HIS A 397 4.37 -32.00 -26.02
N GLY A 398 3.53 -31.34 -26.83
CA GLY A 398 2.08 -31.64 -26.93
C GLY A 398 1.27 -31.27 -25.68
N LEU A 399 1.81 -30.47 -24.76
CA LEU A 399 1.21 -30.14 -23.47
C LEU A 399 0.24 -28.94 -23.52
N ILE A 400 0.04 -28.30 -24.68
CA ILE A 400 -0.90 -27.17 -24.83
C ILE A 400 -2.34 -27.55 -24.44
N ASN A 401 -2.72 -28.82 -24.62
CA ASN A 401 -4.09 -29.30 -24.38
C ASN A 401 -4.34 -29.85 -22.97
N GLN A 402 -3.36 -29.87 -22.07
CA GLN A 402 -3.64 -30.15 -20.65
C GLN A 402 -4.23 -28.89 -20.00
N LYS A 403 -5.44 -29.02 -19.44
CA LYS A 403 -6.34 -27.96 -18.92
C LYS A 403 -5.77 -26.98 -17.86
N GLY A 404 -4.47 -26.98 -17.59
CA GLY A 404 -3.78 -26.02 -16.74
C GLY A 404 -3.20 -24.79 -17.46
N LEU A 405 -3.01 -24.84 -18.79
CA LEU A 405 -2.39 -23.76 -19.58
C LEU A 405 -3.37 -22.82 -20.30
N ASN A 406 -4.60 -23.27 -20.58
CA ASN A 406 -5.57 -22.55 -21.43
C ASN A 406 -6.45 -21.52 -20.70
N HIS A 407 -6.14 -21.19 -19.44
CA HIS A 407 -6.87 -20.17 -18.67
C HIS A 407 -6.00 -18.98 -18.25
N HIS A 408 -4.93 -18.71 -18.99
CA HIS A 408 -4.23 -17.43 -18.91
C HIS A 408 -5.11 -16.25 -19.30
#